data_AF-S7VJM7-F1
#
_entry.id   AF-S7VJM7-F1
#
_cell.length_a   1.000
_cell.length_b   1.000
_cell.length_c   1.000
_cell.angle_alpha   90.00
_cell.angle_beta   90.00
_cell.angle_gamma   90.00
#
_symmetry.space_group_name_H-M   'P 1'
#
loop_
_entity.id
_entity.type
_entity.pdbx_description
1 polymer ?
#
loop_
_entity_poly.entity_id
_entity_poly.type
_entity_poly.pdbx_seq_one_letter_code
_entity_poly.pdbx_strand_id
1 'polypeptide(L)'
;MQIQIFQDEESLHRAVAKELIEAVKTKPNTVLGLSTGSSPLGTYANMIKDHQVSGTDYSDVVTFNLDEYVGLDGTHSQSYRYFMNTSLLNHLNIPLNQTNVPNGTGDLKEACESYEAKIVSAGGIDLQLLGIGTNGHIGFNEPGTAFDTRTHVTQLLQETIDGNARFFDSAADVPKRL
;
A
#
# COMPACT_ATOMS: atom_id res chain seq x y z
N MET A 1 8.73 4.80 -19.51
CA MET A 1 9.18 3.82 -18.49
C MET A 1 10.69 3.77 -18.52
N GLN A 2 11.34 3.88 -17.37
CA GLN A 2 12.78 3.63 -17.21
C GLN A 2 12.94 2.30 -16.46
N ILE A 3 13.86 1.44 -16.90
CA ILE A 3 14.13 0.15 -16.26
C ILE A 3 15.51 0.23 -15.63
N GLN A 4 15.59 -0.07 -14.33
CA GLN A 4 16.83 -0.18 -13.58
C GLN A 4 16.98 -1.63 -13.10
N ILE A 5 18.16 -2.22 -13.32
CA ILE A 5 18.46 -3.60 -12.91
C ILE A 5 19.43 -3.54 -11.74
N PHE A 6 19.05 -4.17 -10.64
CA PHE A 6 19.83 -4.22 -9.41
C PHE A 6 20.48 -5.60 -9.26
N GLN A 7 21.62 -5.64 -8.56
CA GLN A 7 22.40 -6.87 -8.39
C GLN A 7 21.75 -7.82 -7.37
N ASP A 8 21.02 -7.26 -6.41
CA ASP A 8 20.36 -7.99 -5.33
C ASP A 8 19.13 -7.21 -4.83
N GLU A 9 18.28 -7.86 -4.03
CA GLU A 9 17.05 -7.27 -3.48
C GLU A 9 17.34 -6.06 -2.59
N GLU A 10 18.44 -6.10 -1.84
CA GLU A 10 18.78 -5.07 -0.87
C GLU A 10 19.26 -3.77 -1.55
N SER A 11 19.97 -3.87 -2.67
CA SER A 11 20.28 -2.70 -3.52
C SER A 11 19.05 -2.13 -4.21
N LEU A 12 18.09 -2.96 -4.62
CA LEU A 12 16.78 -2.51 -5.09
C LEU A 12 16.02 -1.76 -3.98
N HIS A 13 15.88 -2.35 -2.80
CA HIS A 13 15.16 -1.75 -1.67
C HIS A 13 15.75 -0.39 -1.27
N ARG A 14 17.08 -0.28 -1.19
CA ARG A 14 17.73 1.01 -0.92
C ARG A 14 17.45 2.05 -2.00
N ALA A 15 17.46 1.66 -3.28
CA ALA A 15 17.19 2.58 -4.37
C ALA A 15 15.75 3.09 -4.35
N VAL A 16 14.77 2.20 -4.16
CA VAL A 16 13.35 2.58 -4.06
C VAL A 16 13.10 3.43 -2.81
N ALA A 17 13.68 3.07 -1.66
CA ALA A 17 13.55 3.85 -0.43
C ALA A 17 14.13 5.26 -0.62
N LYS A 18 15.26 5.37 -1.31
CA LYS A 18 15.87 6.66 -1.63
C LYS A 18 14.90 7.55 -2.43
N GLU A 19 14.23 7.03 -3.46
CA GLU A 19 13.26 7.82 -4.24
C GLU A 19 12.09 8.34 -3.37
N LEU A 20 11.55 7.49 -2.48
CA LEU A 20 10.49 7.88 -1.55
C LEU A 20 10.97 8.94 -0.53
N ILE A 21 12.16 8.73 0.04
CA ILE A 21 12.78 9.67 0.99
C ILE A 21 13.05 11.03 0.32
N GLU A 22 13.57 11.03 -0.91
CA GLU A 22 13.82 12.27 -1.65
C GLU A 22 12.52 12.99 -2.01
N ALA A 23 11.43 12.26 -2.32
CA ALA A 23 10.12 12.85 -2.52
C ALA A 23 9.64 13.59 -1.25
N VAL A 24 9.81 12.97 -0.07
CA VAL A 24 9.47 13.59 1.22
C VAL A 24 10.34 14.81 1.51
N LYS A 25 11.66 14.71 1.31
CA LYS A 25 12.58 15.84 1.53
C LYS A 25 12.31 17.02 0.59
N THR A 26 11.95 16.73 -0.66
CA THR A 26 11.68 17.76 -1.68
C THR A 26 10.33 18.44 -1.44
N LYS A 27 9.32 17.66 -1.01
CA LYS A 27 7.96 18.14 -0.74
C LYS A 27 7.51 17.51 0.59
N PRO A 28 7.68 18.19 1.74
CA PRO A 28 7.32 17.64 3.05
C PRO A 28 5.86 17.20 3.17
N ASN A 29 4.96 17.85 2.42
CA ASN A 29 3.54 17.49 2.31
C ASN A 29 3.23 16.61 1.07
N THR A 30 4.19 15.80 0.63
CA THR A 30 4.01 14.88 -0.50
C THR A 30 2.94 13.84 -0.19
N VAL A 31 2.18 13.46 -1.22
CA VAL A 31 1.16 12.41 -1.16
C VAL A 31 1.76 11.13 -1.72
N LEU A 32 2.03 10.16 -0.85
CA LEU A 32 2.63 8.89 -1.21
C LEU A 32 1.57 7.79 -1.36
N GLY A 33 1.60 7.13 -2.51
CA GLY A 33 0.91 5.87 -2.74
C GLY A 33 1.76 4.69 -2.26
N LEU A 34 1.21 3.83 -1.40
CA LEU A 34 1.92 2.71 -0.78
C LEU A 34 1.27 1.37 -1.13
N SER A 35 2.06 0.30 -1.10
CA SER A 35 1.60 -1.07 -1.36
C SER A 35 1.91 -1.99 -0.18
N THR A 36 1.15 -3.07 -0.02
CA THR A 36 1.45 -4.12 0.95
C THR A 36 2.24 -5.27 0.30
N GLY A 37 2.30 -6.43 0.96
CA GLY A 37 3.01 -7.61 0.48
C GLY A 37 4.46 -7.68 0.93
N SER A 38 5.16 -8.73 0.52
CA SER A 38 6.54 -8.98 0.95
C SER A 38 7.56 -8.08 0.25
N SER A 39 7.32 -7.73 -1.01
CA SER A 39 8.26 -6.95 -1.84
C SER A 39 8.64 -5.58 -1.26
N PRO A 40 7.74 -4.77 -0.67
CA PRO A 40 8.13 -3.45 -0.14
C PRO A 40 8.78 -3.49 1.25
N LEU A 41 8.86 -4.65 1.94
CA LEU A 41 9.32 -4.70 3.34
C LEU A 41 10.75 -4.16 3.52
N GLY A 42 11.68 -4.50 2.63
CA GLY A 42 13.04 -3.98 2.71
C GLY A 42 13.13 -2.49 2.40
N THR A 43 12.26 -1.99 1.52
CA THR A 43 12.11 -0.54 1.25
C THR A 43 11.67 0.19 2.52
N TYR A 44 10.63 -0.32 3.20
CA TYR A 44 10.13 0.26 4.45
C TYR A 44 11.17 0.23 5.57
N ALA A 45 11.92 -0.87 5.72
CA ALA A 45 13.01 -0.95 6.68
C ALA A 45 14.07 0.14 6.44
N ASN A 46 14.40 0.43 5.17
CA ASN A 46 15.34 1.49 4.83
C ASN A 46 14.78 2.90 5.11
N MET A 47 13.48 3.14 4.87
CA MET A 47 12.82 4.41 5.23
C MET A 47 12.82 4.66 6.75
N ILE A 48 12.49 3.62 7.53
CA ILE A 48 12.51 3.68 9.00
C ILE A 48 13.92 3.97 9.50
N LYS A 49 14.92 3.28 8.95
CA LYS A 49 16.33 3.49 9.33
C LYS A 49 16.76 4.93 9.03
N ASP A 50 16.40 5.48 7.88
CA ASP A 50 16.71 6.87 7.53
C ASP A 50 16.00 7.87 8.46
N HIS A 51 14.73 7.64 8.82
CA HIS A 51 14.05 8.45 9.82
C HIS A 51 14.80 8.46 11.16
N GLN A 52 15.22 7.29 11.65
CA GLN A 52 15.89 7.14 12.93
C GLN A 52 17.31 7.72 12.97
N VAL A 53 18.04 7.64 11.85
CA VAL A 53 19.46 8.03 11.78
C VAL A 53 19.64 9.44 11.22
N SER A 54 18.95 9.78 10.14
CA SER A 54 19.07 11.04 9.41
C SER A 54 18.00 12.06 9.79
N GLY A 55 16.93 11.64 10.45
CA GLY A 55 15.86 12.53 10.90
C GLY A 55 14.91 13.01 9.80
N THR A 56 14.74 12.25 8.71
CA THR A 56 13.76 12.59 7.67
C THR A 56 12.36 12.68 8.29
N ASP A 57 11.71 13.82 8.14
CA ASP A 57 10.44 14.14 8.80
C ASP A 57 9.24 13.75 7.92
N TYR A 58 8.32 12.96 8.47
CA TYR A 58 7.09 12.50 7.81
C TYR A 58 5.83 13.15 8.41
N SER A 59 5.98 14.16 9.28
CA SER A 59 4.86 14.74 10.02
C SER A 59 3.80 15.46 9.18
N ASP A 60 4.16 15.87 7.95
CA ASP A 60 3.26 16.52 7.00
C ASP A 60 2.85 15.59 5.83
N VAL A 61 3.39 14.37 5.77
CA VAL A 61 3.17 13.42 4.67
C VAL A 61 1.75 12.87 4.73
N VAL A 62 1.11 12.74 3.57
CA VAL A 62 -0.17 12.04 3.42
C VAL A 62 0.07 10.74 2.66
N THR A 63 -0.56 9.65 3.08
CA THR A 63 -0.43 8.35 2.38
C THR A 63 -1.77 7.79 1.94
N PHE A 64 -1.74 7.04 0.84
CA PHE A 64 -2.85 6.23 0.34
C PHE A 64 -2.35 4.83 -0.02
N ASN A 65 -2.98 3.80 0.52
CA ASN A 65 -2.73 2.41 0.11
C ASN A 65 -3.57 2.04 -1.12
N LEU A 66 -3.08 1.06 -1.87
CA LEU A 66 -3.77 0.56 -3.07
C LEU A 66 -5.09 -0.15 -2.76
N ASP A 67 -5.15 -0.88 -1.65
CA ASP A 67 -6.15 -1.93 -1.45
C ASP A 67 -6.37 -2.27 0.03
N GLU A 68 -7.47 -2.97 0.34
CA GLU A 68 -7.78 -3.60 1.65
C GLU A 68 -8.75 -4.78 1.46
N TYR A 69 -8.64 -5.82 2.27
CA TYR A 69 -9.58 -6.95 2.24
C TYR A 69 -10.99 -6.57 2.67
N VAL A 70 -11.99 -6.99 1.88
CA VAL A 70 -13.39 -6.90 2.28
C VAL A 70 -13.67 -7.86 3.43
N GLY A 71 -14.27 -7.34 4.50
CA GLY A 71 -14.69 -8.09 5.68
C GLY A 71 -13.68 -8.13 6.82
N LEU A 72 -12.47 -7.60 6.63
CA LEU A 72 -11.48 -7.48 7.70
C LEU A 72 -11.51 -6.06 8.29
N ASP A 73 -11.67 -5.99 9.61
CA ASP A 73 -11.47 -4.74 10.34
C ASP A 73 -9.97 -4.39 10.39
N GLY A 74 -9.65 -3.10 10.46
CA GLY A 74 -8.26 -2.63 10.46
C GLY A 74 -7.43 -3.06 11.69
N THR A 75 -8.07 -3.58 12.74
CA THR A 75 -7.40 -4.20 13.89
C THR A 75 -7.09 -5.69 13.68
N HIS A 76 -7.67 -6.32 12.65
CA HIS A 76 -7.38 -7.70 12.30
C HIS A 76 -5.93 -7.83 11.84
N SER A 77 -5.20 -8.82 12.36
CA SER A 77 -3.75 -9.02 12.10
C SER A 77 -3.38 -9.28 10.63
N GLN A 78 -4.37 -9.58 9.80
CA GLN A 78 -4.26 -9.84 8.37
C GLN A 78 -4.83 -8.71 7.49
N SER A 79 -5.37 -7.65 8.09
CA SER A 79 -5.75 -6.46 7.33
C SER A 79 -4.50 -5.74 6.82
N TYR A 80 -4.63 -5.08 5.68
CA TYR A 80 -3.56 -4.24 5.14
C TYR A 80 -3.33 -3.00 5.98
N ARG A 81 -4.36 -2.49 6.66
CA ARG A 81 -4.20 -1.49 7.72
C ARG A 81 -3.23 -1.97 8.81
N TYR A 82 -3.45 -3.17 9.36
CA TYR A 82 -2.59 -3.72 10.40
C TYR A 82 -1.16 -3.89 9.88
N PHE A 83 -1.01 -4.48 8.69
CA PHE A 83 0.29 -4.62 8.01
C PHE A 83 1.02 -3.28 7.91
N MET A 84 0.39 -2.23 7.36
CA MET A 84 1.04 -0.94 7.18
C MET A 84 1.44 -0.28 8.49
N ASN A 85 0.58 -0.37 9.50
CA ASN A 85 0.88 0.16 10.83
C ASN A 85 2.12 -0.52 11.43
N THR A 86 2.18 -1.85 11.37
CA THR A 86 3.29 -2.64 11.93
C THR A 86 4.56 -2.55 11.09
N SER A 87 4.47 -2.49 9.77
CA SER A 87 5.64 -2.54 8.88
C SER A 87 6.26 -1.18 8.58
N LEU A 88 5.51 -0.08 8.78
CA LEU A 88 6.00 1.27 8.44
C LEU A 88 5.46 2.36 9.36
N LEU A 89 4.14 2.54 9.42
CA LEU A 89 3.56 3.82 9.87
C LEU A 89 3.81 4.11 11.35
N ASN A 90 3.81 3.09 12.22
CA ASN A 90 4.11 3.27 13.65
C ASN A 90 5.60 3.53 13.94
N HIS A 91 6.47 3.39 12.94
CA HIS A 91 7.92 3.60 13.07
C HIS A 91 8.37 4.96 12.53
N LEU A 92 7.45 5.73 11.94
CA LEU A 92 7.66 7.09 11.48
C LEU A 92 6.88 8.06 12.37
N ASN A 93 7.18 9.35 12.28
CA ASN A 93 6.43 10.40 12.96
C ASN A 93 5.21 10.90 12.18
N ILE A 94 4.69 10.10 11.24
CA ILE A 94 3.49 10.41 10.45
C ILE A 94 2.22 10.32 11.31
N PRO A 95 1.36 11.35 11.34
CA PRO A 95 0.06 11.28 11.98
C PRO A 95 -0.84 10.22 11.34
N LEU A 96 -1.36 9.28 12.14
CA LEU A 96 -2.19 8.19 11.60
C LEU A 96 -3.46 8.68 10.87
N ASN A 97 -3.98 9.86 11.22
CA ASN A 97 -5.10 10.49 10.52
C ASN A 97 -4.75 11.01 9.11
N GLN A 98 -3.47 11.09 8.75
CA GLN A 98 -2.98 11.35 7.39
C GLN A 98 -2.68 10.06 6.61
N THR A 99 -2.91 8.89 7.22
CA THR A 99 -2.67 7.59 6.57
C THR A 99 -3.99 6.97 6.11
N ASN A 100 -4.17 6.85 4.79
CA ASN A 100 -5.40 6.38 4.20
C ASN A 100 -5.22 4.95 3.68
N VAL A 101 -6.06 4.04 4.14
CA VAL A 101 -6.20 2.66 3.66
C VAL A 101 -7.70 2.47 3.41
N PRO A 102 -8.14 1.83 2.32
CA PRO A 102 -9.56 1.59 2.07
C PRO A 102 -10.22 0.89 3.26
N ASN A 103 -11.52 1.14 3.50
CA ASN A 103 -12.27 0.43 4.53
C ASN A 103 -13.00 -0.76 3.90
N GLY A 104 -12.59 -1.96 4.23
CA GLY A 104 -13.21 -3.20 3.75
C GLY A 104 -14.51 -3.60 4.46
N THR A 105 -15.04 -2.77 5.37
CA THR A 105 -16.25 -3.05 6.16
C THR A 105 -17.33 -1.99 5.94
N GLY A 106 -18.59 -2.35 6.19
CA GLY A 106 -19.74 -1.45 6.01
C GLY A 106 -20.22 -1.34 4.56
N ASP A 107 -20.65 -0.14 4.14
CA ASP A 107 -21.06 0.13 2.77
C ASP A 107 -19.83 0.32 1.87
N LEU A 108 -19.53 -0.71 1.09
CA LEU A 108 -18.35 -0.74 0.23
C LEU A 108 -18.43 0.27 -0.92
N LYS A 109 -19.64 0.59 -1.41
CA LYS A 109 -19.78 1.57 -2.49
C LYS A 109 -19.41 2.96 -1.98
N GLU A 110 -19.95 3.33 -0.82
CA GLU A 110 -19.59 4.58 -0.15
C GLU A 110 -18.10 4.60 0.24
N ALA A 111 -17.54 3.47 0.68
CA ALA A 111 -16.11 3.36 0.99
C ALA A 111 -15.24 3.66 -0.24
N CYS A 112 -15.54 3.08 -1.41
CA CYS A 112 -14.81 3.37 -2.65
C CYS A 112 -14.97 4.84 -3.08
N GLU A 113 -16.20 5.37 -3.10
CA GLU A 113 -16.48 6.75 -3.51
C GLU A 113 -15.80 7.78 -2.59
N SER A 114 -15.83 7.55 -1.28
CA SER A 114 -15.18 8.42 -0.29
C SER A 114 -13.65 8.34 -0.38
N TYR A 115 -13.09 7.18 -0.74
CA TYR A 115 -11.64 7.02 -0.93
C TYR A 115 -11.14 7.83 -2.13
N GLU A 116 -11.82 7.76 -3.27
CA GLU A 116 -11.54 8.59 -4.45
C GLU A 116 -11.66 10.08 -4.14
N ALA A 117 -12.72 10.49 -3.42
CA ALA A 117 -12.90 11.87 -3.01
C ALA A 117 -11.76 12.39 -2.12
N LYS A 118 -11.22 11.54 -1.23
CA LYS A 118 -10.04 11.88 -0.40
C LYS A 118 -8.77 12.05 -1.24
N ILE A 119 -8.53 11.18 -2.22
CA ILE A 119 -7.39 11.31 -3.14
C ILE A 119 -7.46 12.65 -3.89
N VAL A 120 -8.64 12.98 -4.44
CA VAL A 120 -8.85 14.27 -5.14
C VAL A 120 -8.66 15.45 -4.18
N SER A 121 -9.18 15.36 -2.96
CA SER A 121 -9.05 16.43 -1.95
C SER A 121 -7.61 16.64 -1.49
N ALA A 122 -6.78 15.61 -1.54
CA ALA A 122 -5.34 15.68 -1.27
C ALA A 122 -4.53 16.26 -2.46
N GLY A 123 -5.17 16.49 -3.61
CA GLY A 123 -4.51 16.99 -4.83
C GLY A 123 -3.96 15.89 -5.74
N GLY A 124 -4.30 14.63 -5.50
CA GLY A 124 -3.78 13.47 -6.22
C GLY A 124 -2.59 12.80 -5.51
N ILE A 125 -2.00 11.80 -6.16
CA ILE A 125 -0.83 11.06 -5.67
C ILE A 125 0.42 11.59 -6.37
N ASP A 126 1.42 12.03 -5.61
CA ASP A 126 2.68 12.54 -6.18
C ASP A 126 3.61 11.40 -6.61
N LEU A 127 3.69 10.33 -5.82
CA LEU A 127 4.51 9.16 -6.11
C LEU A 127 3.83 7.89 -5.59
N GLN A 128 3.65 6.89 -6.47
CA GLN A 128 3.01 5.62 -6.14
C GLN A 128 4.01 4.46 -6.20
N LEU A 129 4.18 3.76 -5.08
CA LEU A 129 4.87 2.47 -5.01
C LEU A 129 3.91 1.36 -5.46
N LEU A 130 4.35 0.51 -6.39
CA LEU A 130 3.59 -0.60 -6.92
C LEU A 130 4.38 -1.90 -6.83
N GLY A 131 3.68 -2.99 -6.49
CA GLY A 131 4.09 -4.34 -6.85
C GLY A 131 3.54 -4.74 -8.22
N ILE A 132 4.04 -5.84 -8.77
CA ILE A 132 3.48 -6.47 -9.96
C ILE A 132 3.21 -7.94 -9.65
N GLY A 133 1.98 -8.39 -9.90
CA GLY A 133 1.60 -9.79 -9.79
C GLY A 133 2.28 -10.65 -10.87
N THR A 134 2.38 -11.96 -10.63
CA THR A 134 2.93 -12.90 -11.63
C THR A 134 2.11 -12.94 -12.93
N ASN A 135 0.83 -12.59 -12.86
CA ASN A 135 -0.07 -12.45 -14.00
C ASN A 135 -0.14 -11.00 -14.55
N GLY A 136 0.68 -10.08 -14.02
CA GLY A 136 0.77 -8.69 -14.45
C GLY A 136 -0.20 -7.72 -13.76
N HIS A 137 -0.98 -8.14 -12.77
CA HIS A 137 -1.86 -7.22 -12.04
C HIS A 137 -1.08 -6.14 -11.28
N ILE A 138 -1.74 -5.00 -11.08
CA ILE A 138 -1.27 -3.88 -10.23
C ILE A 138 -2.39 -3.57 -9.24
N GLY A 139 -2.07 -3.47 -7.95
CA GLY A 139 -3.09 -3.58 -6.89
C GLY A 139 -3.81 -4.93 -7.04
N PHE A 140 -5.15 -4.93 -7.05
CA PHE A 140 -5.96 -6.11 -7.40
C PHE A 140 -6.73 -5.95 -8.71
N ASN A 141 -6.17 -5.18 -9.64
CA ASN A 141 -6.71 -5.05 -11.00
C ASN A 141 -6.24 -6.24 -11.86
N GLU A 142 -7.03 -7.31 -11.86
CA GLU A 142 -6.75 -8.53 -12.60
C GLU A 142 -6.81 -8.33 -14.13
N PRO A 143 -6.20 -9.23 -14.93
CA PRO A 143 -6.29 -9.18 -16.39
C PRO A 143 -7.72 -9.04 -16.91
N GLY A 144 -7.96 -8.04 -17.75
CA GLY A 144 -9.28 -7.70 -18.29
C GLY A 144 -9.95 -6.49 -17.61
N THR A 145 -9.39 -5.98 -16.51
CA THR A 145 -9.83 -4.72 -15.89
C THR A 145 -9.63 -3.54 -16.84
N ALA A 146 -10.64 -2.68 -16.97
CA ALA A 146 -10.60 -1.52 -17.87
C ALA A 146 -9.63 -0.44 -17.34
N PHE A 147 -8.93 0.27 -18.23
CA PHE A 147 -7.91 1.25 -17.82
C PHE A 147 -8.47 2.53 -17.18
N ASP A 148 -9.76 2.82 -17.36
CA ASP A 148 -10.48 3.93 -16.73
C ASP A 148 -11.14 3.53 -15.40
N THR A 149 -10.89 2.31 -14.93
CA THR A 149 -11.37 1.81 -13.64
C THR A 149 -10.84 2.66 -12.50
N ARG A 150 -11.73 2.96 -11.55
CA ARG A 150 -11.46 3.66 -10.29
C ARG A 150 -11.45 2.67 -9.14
N THR A 151 -11.32 3.17 -7.90
CA THR A 151 -11.49 2.36 -6.70
C THR A 151 -12.82 1.60 -6.77
N HIS A 152 -12.75 0.28 -6.69
CA HIS A 152 -13.90 -0.61 -6.84
C HIS A 152 -13.68 -1.89 -6.02
N VAL A 153 -14.76 -2.61 -5.76
CA VAL A 153 -14.70 -3.94 -5.16
C VAL A 153 -14.47 -4.97 -6.26
N THR A 154 -13.50 -5.85 -6.06
CA THR A 154 -13.18 -6.95 -6.96
C THR A 154 -13.29 -8.31 -6.27
N GLN A 155 -13.42 -9.37 -7.06
CA GLN A 155 -13.36 -10.74 -6.58
C GLN A 155 -11.92 -11.24 -6.69
N LEU A 156 -11.44 -11.91 -5.64
CA LEU A 156 -10.14 -12.56 -5.70
C LEU A 156 -10.24 -13.82 -6.54
N LEU A 157 -9.26 -14.01 -7.43
CA LEU A 157 -9.06 -15.27 -8.12
C LEU A 157 -8.69 -16.36 -7.11
N GLN A 158 -9.05 -17.61 -7.43
CA GLN A 158 -8.76 -18.76 -6.55
C GLN A 158 -7.25 -18.87 -6.29
N GLU A 159 -6.40 -18.61 -7.27
CA GLU A 159 -4.94 -18.61 -7.13
C GLU A 159 -4.47 -17.58 -6.08
N THR A 160 -5.10 -16.40 -6.04
CA THR A 160 -4.82 -15.35 -5.05
C THR A 160 -5.27 -15.78 -3.66
N ILE A 161 -6.44 -16.39 -3.54
CA ILE A 161 -6.95 -16.96 -2.29
C ILE A 161 -5.97 -18.02 -1.76
N ASP A 162 -5.56 -18.95 -2.63
CA ASP A 162 -4.64 -20.04 -2.28
C ASP A 162 -3.27 -19.52 -1.86
N GLY A 163 -2.74 -18.49 -2.55
CA GLY A 163 -1.47 -17.84 -2.22
C GLY A 163 -1.50 -17.11 -0.87
N ASN A 164 -2.65 -16.58 -0.47
CA ASN A 164 -2.82 -15.84 0.77
C ASN A 164 -3.23 -16.74 1.96
N ALA A 165 -3.75 -17.94 1.71
CA ALA A 165 -4.19 -18.88 2.75
C ALA A 165 -3.13 -19.18 3.81
N ARG A 166 -1.83 -19.12 3.47
CA ARG A 166 -0.71 -19.29 4.41
C ARG A 166 -0.67 -18.26 5.55
N PHE A 167 -1.38 -17.15 5.41
CA PHE A 167 -1.44 -16.09 6.42
C PHE A 167 -2.68 -16.21 7.33
N PHE A 168 -3.60 -17.14 7.05
CA PHE A 168 -4.84 -17.31 7.82
C PHE A 168 -4.85 -18.67 8.53
N ASP A 169 -5.58 -18.76 9.65
CA ASP A 169 -5.71 -20.01 10.43
C ASP A 169 -6.43 -21.11 9.64
N SER A 170 -7.37 -20.72 8.77
CA SER A 170 -8.02 -21.64 7.83
C SER A 170 -8.26 -21.00 6.46
N ALA A 171 -8.35 -21.83 5.42
CA ALA A 171 -8.70 -21.38 4.06
C ALA A 171 -10.10 -20.74 3.98
N ALA A 172 -10.99 -21.03 4.93
CA ALA A 172 -12.33 -20.44 4.99
C ALA A 172 -12.30 -18.98 5.48
N ASP A 173 -11.24 -18.59 6.18
CA ASP A 173 -11.07 -17.24 6.73
C ASP A 173 -10.43 -16.27 5.73
N VAL A 174 -9.95 -16.79 4.60
CA VAL A 174 -9.39 -15.96 3.53
C VAL A 174 -10.50 -15.16 2.86
N PRO A 175 -10.42 -13.81 2.86
CA PRO A 175 -11.39 -12.98 2.16
C PRO A 175 -11.47 -13.36 0.69
N LYS A 176 -12.69 -13.30 0.12
CA LYS A 176 -12.94 -13.62 -1.30
C LYS A 176 -13.04 -12.39 -2.18
N ARG A 177 -13.01 -11.21 -1.55
CA ARG A 177 -13.18 -9.90 -2.19
C ARG A 177 -12.23 -8.90 -1.58
N LEU A 178 -11.93 -7.88 -2.37
CA LEU A 178 -11.01 -6.80 -2.06
C LEU A 178 -11.62 -5.49 -2.55
#